data_AF-A0A959LQB5-F1
#
_entry.id   AF-A0A959LQB5-F1
#
_cell.length_a   1.000
_cell.length_b   1.000
_cell.length_c   1.000
_cell.angle_alpha   90.00
_cell.angle_beta   90.00
_cell.angle_gamma   90.00
#
_symmetry.space_group_name_H-M   'P 1'
#
loop_
_entity.id
_entity.type
_entity.pdbx_description
1 polymer ?
#
loop_
_entity_poly.entity_id
_entity_poly.type
_entity_poly.pdbx_seq_one_letter_code
_entity_poly.pdbx_strand_id
1 'polypeptide(L)'
;GFSMNDTVIVFDRIREYFRKSPNENKKTVINRAINDTLSRTIMTSLTVFLTILILFIFGGEVTRGFAFAMLIGIFTGTYSSIFVAAPVLIDMDKKDKLKDEVDRDAQIEELKKMA
;
A
#
# COMPACT_ATOMS: atom_id res chain seq x y z
N GLY A 1 0.23 -13.84 -0.73
CA GLY A 1 -1.17 -13.66 -0.29
C GLY A 1 -1.30 -12.43 0.58
N PHE A 2 -0.88 -12.52 1.85
CA PHE A 2 -1.00 -11.44 2.85
C PHE A 2 -0.28 -10.14 2.43
N SER A 3 1.00 -10.20 2.04
CA SER A 3 1.75 -9.03 1.54
C SER A 3 1.17 -8.40 0.28
N MET A 4 0.53 -9.20 -0.58
CA MET A 4 -0.11 -8.71 -1.81
C MET A 4 -1.35 -7.89 -1.50
N ASN A 5 -2.11 -8.25 -0.47
CA ASN A 5 -3.26 -7.48 0.01
C ASN A 5 -2.83 -6.09 0.49
N ASP A 6 -1.76 -6.02 1.28
CA ASP A 6 -1.22 -4.75 1.78
C ASP A 6 -0.75 -3.85 0.63
N THR A 7 -0.10 -4.44 -0.36
CA THR A 7 0.38 -3.74 -1.55
C THR A 7 -0.78 -3.17 -2.39
N VAL A 8 -1.83 -3.95 -2.65
CA VAL A 8 -3.01 -3.48 -3.43
C VAL A 8 -3.72 -2.33 -2.72
N ILE A 9 -3.88 -2.38 -1.39
CA ILE A 9 -4.54 -1.31 -0.61
C ILE A 9 -3.75 0.00 -0.70
N VAL A 10 -2.42 -0.05 -0.59
CA VAL A 10 -1.54 1.13 -0.70
C VAL A 10 -1.63 1.71 -2.11
N PHE A 11 -1.53 0.88 -3.15
CA PHE A 11 -1.63 1.33 -4.54
C PHE A 11 -2.99 1.95 -4.86
N ASP A 12 -4.09 1.35 -4.39
CA ASP A 12 -5.44 1.84 -4.63
C ASP A 12 -5.65 3.20 -3.95
N ARG A 13 -5.16 3.36 -2.71
CA ARG A 13 -5.23 4.64 -1.99
C ARG A 13 -4.44 5.73 -2.70
N ILE A 14 -3.24 5.43 -3.21
CA ILE A 14 -2.44 6.39 -3.98
C ILE A 14 -3.23 6.83 -5.21
N ARG A 15 -3.80 5.88 -5.97
CA ARG A 15 -4.61 6.20 -7.15
C ARG A 15 -5.84 7.06 -6.80
N GLU A 16 -6.52 6.78 -5.69
CA GLU A 16 -7.65 7.59 -5.19
C GLU A 16 -7.24 9.04 -4.88
N TYR A 17 -6.11 9.21 -4.20
CA TYR A 17 -5.58 10.52 -3.80
C TYR A 17 -5.12 11.35 -5.01
N PHE A 18 -4.47 10.74 -5.99
CA PHE A 18 -4.11 11.39 -7.25
C PHE A 18 -5.34 11.88 -8.03
N ARG A 19 -6.45 11.12 -7.97
CA ARG A 19 -7.70 11.48 -8.66
C ARG A 19 -8.50 12.57 -7.94
N LYS A 20 -8.38 12.70 -6.62
CA LYS A 20 -9.05 13.74 -5.81
C LYS A 20 -8.28 15.06 -5.71
N SER A 21 -6.97 15.05 -5.95
CA SER A 21 -6.11 16.23 -5.75
C SER A 21 -5.11 16.42 -6.90
N PRO A 22 -5.59 16.76 -8.11
CA PRO A 22 -4.76 16.87 -9.31
C PRO A 22 -3.71 18.00 -9.26
N ASN A 23 -3.95 19.05 -8.45
CA ASN A 23 -3.07 20.21 -8.30
C ASN A 23 -2.10 20.15 -7.10
N GLU A 24 -2.11 19.08 -6.29
CA GLU A 24 -1.17 18.94 -5.17
C GLU A 24 0.15 18.30 -5.63
N ASN A 25 1.25 18.72 -4.99
CA ASN A 25 2.59 18.19 -5.29
C ASN A 25 2.62 16.67 -5.08
N LYS A 26 3.03 15.90 -6.10
CA LYS A 26 3.01 14.43 -6.10
C LYS A 26 3.60 13.81 -4.83
N LYS A 27 4.68 14.40 -4.30
CA LYS A 27 5.31 13.95 -3.06
C LYS A 27 4.39 14.07 -1.84
N THR A 28 3.61 15.14 -1.76
CA THR A 28 2.66 15.39 -0.67
C THR A 28 1.48 14.42 -0.74
N VAL A 29 0.95 14.17 -1.94
CA VAL A 29 -0.14 13.23 -2.20
C VAL A 29 0.26 11.80 -1.84
N ILE A 30 1.45 11.37 -2.28
CA ILE A 30 2.01 10.05 -1.95
C ILE A 30 2.24 9.92 -0.45
N ASN A 31 2.83 10.94 0.20
CA ASN A 31 3.09 10.90 1.64
C ASN A 31 1.78 10.81 2.46
N ARG A 32 0.73 11.54 2.08
CA ARG A 32 -0.61 11.42 2.69
C ARG A 32 -1.21 10.04 2.50
N ALA A 33 -1.19 9.52 1.27
CA ALA A 33 -1.76 8.22 0.94
C ALA A 33 -1.06 7.08 1.71
N ILE A 34 0.26 7.13 1.83
CA ILE A 34 1.04 6.20 2.65
C ILE A 34 0.65 6.33 4.10
N ASN A 35 0.63 7.54 4.67
CA ASN A 35 0.35 7.72 6.10
C ASN A 35 -1.05 7.22 6.51
N ASP A 36 -2.05 7.43 5.65
CA ASP A 36 -3.43 6.96 5.86
C ASP A 36 -3.56 5.44 5.80
N THR A 37 -2.84 4.80 4.87
CA THR A 37 -2.87 3.34 4.74
C THR A 37 -1.99 2.65 5.76
N LEU A 38 -0.87 3.26 6.13
CA LEU A 38 0.12 2.72 7.05
C LEU A 38 -0.49 2.28 8.38
N SER A 39 -1.33 3.13 8.99
CA SER A 39 -1.99 2.78 10.25
C SER A 39 -2.86 1.53 10.13
N ARG A 40 -3.62 1.40 9.03
CA ARG A 40 -4.46 0.22 8.78
C ARG A 40 -3.61 -1.02 8.53
N THR A 41 -2.58 -0.91 7.69
CA THR A 41 -1.68 -2.02 7.34
C THR A 41 -0.89 -2.52 8.56
N ILE A 42 -0.41 -1.62 9.42
CA ILE A 42 0.27 -1.97 10.66
C ILE A 42 -0.69 -2.66 11.63
N MET A 43 -1.92 -2.15 11.81
CA MET A 43 -2.88 -2.76 12.72
C MET A 43 -3.30 -4.17 12.27
N THR A 44 -3.53 -4.38 10.98
CA THR A 44 -3.86 -5.70 10.45
C THR A 44 -2.68 -6.67 10.53
N SER A 45 -1.48 -6.25 10.13
CA SER A 45 -0.28 -7.09 10.22
C SER A 45 0.09 -7.46 11.66
N LEU A 46 -0.03 -6.52 12.60
CA LEU A 46 0.20 -6.77 14.03
C LEU A 46 -0.82 -7.77 14.61
N THR A 47 -2.09 -7.65 14.24
CA THR A 47 -3.14 -8.57 14.70
C THR A 47 -2.85 -9.99 14.23
N VAL A 48 -2.50 -10.17 12.96
CA VAL A 48 -2.14 -11.49 12.42
C VAL A 48 -0.86 -12.01 13.07
N PHE A 49 0.15 -11.16 13.25
CA PHE A 49 1.38 -11.52 13.96
C PHE A 49 1.10 -12.05 15.37
N LEU A 50 0.30 -11.34 16.16
CA LEU A 50 -0.09 -11.79 17.51
C LEU A 50 -0.85 -13.11 17.48
N THR A 51 -1.77 -13.28 16.53
CA THR A 51 -2.54 -14.51 16.38
C THR A 51 -1.63 -15.71 16.07
N ILE A 52 -0.70 -15.55 15.13
CA ILE A 52 0.29 -16.58 14.78
C ILE A 52 1.26 -16.82 15.94
N LEU A 53 1.66 -15.79 16.67
CA LEU A 53 2.56 -15.91 17.83
C LEU A 53 1.93 -16.75 18.94
N ILE A 54 0.66 -16.50 19.27
CA ILE A 54 -0.10 -17.32 20.23
C ILE A 54 -0.17 -18.77 19.72
N LEU A 55 -0.47 -18.97 18.43
CA LEU A 55 -0.51 -20.29 17.82
C LEU A 55 0.86 -20.99 17.78
N PHE A 56 1.96 -20.25 17.72
CA PHE A 56 3.31 -20.81 17.78
C PHE A 56 3.71 -21.28 19.19
N ILE A 57 3.34 -20.49 20.21
CA ILE A 57 3.63 -20.77 21.62
C ILE A 57 2.72 -21.88 22.16
N PHE A 58 1.40 -21.75 21.94
CA PHE A 58 0.37 -22.63 22.50
C PHE A 58 -0.13 -23.71 21.53
N GLY A 59 0.23 -23.63 20.25
CA GLY A 59 -0.14 -24.65 19.28
C GLY A 59 0.65 -25.94 19.47
N GLY A 60 0.04 -27.06 19.04
CA GLY A 60 0.67 -28.36 19.07
C GLY A 60 1.81 -28.51 18.05
N GLU A 61 2.52 -29.63 18.12
CA GLU A 61 3.70 -29.92 17.30
C GLU A 61 3.42 -29.83 15.79
N VAL A 62 2.22 -30.24 15.36
CA VAL A 62 1.79 -30.20 13.96
C VAL A 62 1.66 -28.78 13.42
N THR A 63 1.18 -27.82 14.24
CA THR A 63 0.93 -26.45 13.79
C THR A 63 2.13 -25.53 13.96
N ARG A 64 3.13 -25.92 14.78
CA ARG A 64 4.31 -25.11 15.07
C ARG A 64 5.17 -24.86 13.83
N GLY A 65 5.35 -25.87 12.95
CA GLY A 65 6.07 -25.72 11.69
C GLY A 65 5.40 -24.75 10.71
N PHE A 66 4.07 -24.83 10.60
CA PHE A 66 3.27 -23.88 9.81
C PHE A 66 3.35 -22.46 10.37
N ALA A 67 3.19 -22.31 11.68
CA ALA A 67 3.26 -21.01 12.36
C ALA A 67 4.63 -20.34 12.19
N PHE A 68 5.71 -21.12 12.24
CA PHE A 68 7.06 -20.62 11.99
C PHE A 68 7.22 -20.07 10.57
N ALA A 69 6.75 -20.80 9.55
CA ALA A 69 6.78 -20.33 8.16
C ALA A 69 5.96 -19.04 7.97
N MET A 70 4.79 -18.96 8.60
CA MET A 70 3.92 -17.78 8.59
C MET A 70 4.56 -16.57 9.29
N LEU A 71 5.26 -16.77 10.40
CA LEU A 71 5.99 -15.73 11.13
C LEU A 71 7.05 -15.05 10.24
N ILE A 72 7.86 -15.85 9.54
CA ILE A 72 8.87 -15.33 8.59
C ILE A 72 8.19 -14.62 7.41
N GLY A 73 7.09 -15.18 6.89
CA GLY A 73 6.33 -14.59 5.78
C GLY A 73 5.72 -13.23 6.11
N ILE A 74 5.21 -13.05 7.34
CA ILE A 74 4.67 -11.76 7.80
C ILE A 74 5.79 -10.75 8.01
N PHE A 75 6.92 -11.13 8.61
CA PHE A 75 8.03 -10.22 8.84
C PHE A 75 8.59 -9.65 7.52
N THR A 76 8.88 -10.54 6.56
CA THR A 76 9.37 -10.17 5.24
C THR A 76 8.31 -9.43 4.40
N GLY A 77 7.05 -9.86 4.48
CA GLY A 77 5.93 -9.26 3.75
C GLY A 77 5.58 -7.85 4.22
N THR A 78 5.40 -7.64 5.52
CA THR A 78 5.06 -6.34 6.10
C THR A 78 6.20 -5.33 5.88
N TYR A 79 7.46 -5.75 6.04
CA TYR A 79 8.61 -4.91 5.75
C TYR A 79 8.67 -4.51 4.28
N SER A 80 8.52 -5.47 3.36
CA SER A 80 8.52 -5.19 1.92
C SER A 80 7.37 -4.27 1.50
N SER A 81 6.15 -4.52 1.96
CA SER A 81 4.98 -3.75 1.52
C SER A 81 4.98 -2.32 2.05
N ILE A 82 5.56 -2.05 3.23
CA ILE A 82 5.63 -0.70 3.80
C ILE A 82 6.85 0.08 3.29
N PHE A 83 8.05 -0.53 3.31
CA PHE A 83 9.30 0.17 3.04
C PHE A 83 9.74 0.12 1.58
N VAL A 84 9.35 -0.89 0.80
CA VAL A 84 9.75 -1.02 -0.61
C VAL A 84 8.70 -0.42 -1.56
N ALA A 85 7.42 -0.47 -1.22
CA ALA A 85 6.37 0.08 -2.08
C ALA A 85 6.50 1.60 -2.30
N ALA A 86 6.74 2.37 -1.23
CA ALA A 86 6.87 3.82 -1.29
C ALA A 86 7.99 4.33 -2.23
N PRO A 87 9.25 3.85 -2.15
CA PRO A 87 10.28 4.24 -3.09
C PRO A 87 10.08 3.65 -4.50
N VAL A 88 9.54 2.43 -4.64
CA VAL A 88 9.25 1.84 -5.97
C VAL A 88 8.20 2.64 -6.73
N LEU A 89 7.18 3.15 -6.04
CA LEU A 89 6.20 4.07 -6.62
C LEU A 89 6.83 5.36 -7.13
N ILE A 90 7.75 5.93 -6.36
CA ILE A 90 8.47 7.16 -6.75
C ILE A 90 9.42 6.87 -7.93
N ASP A 91 10.06 5.70 -7.95
CA ASP A 91 11.04 5.35 -8.99
C ASP A 91 10.36 4.92 -10.31
N MET A 92 9.16 4.33 -10.26
CA MET A 92 8.32 4.06 -11.44
C MET A 92 7.70 5.33 -12.04
N ASP A 93 7.54 6.41 -11.25
CA ASP A 93 7.05 7.71 -11.75
C ASP A 93 8.15 8.58 -12.39
N LYS A 94 9.37 8.06 -12.60
CA LYS A 94 10.46 8.76 -13.33
C LYS A 94 10.10 9.17 -14.77
N LYS A 95 8.99 8.67 -15.33
CA LYS A 95 8.48 9.06 -16.66
C LYS A 95 7.35 10.11 -16.60
N ASP A 96 7.06 10.69 -15.44
CA ASP A 96 6.04 11.72 -15.22
C ASP A 96 4.63 11.36 -15.73
N LYS A 97 4.36 10.07 -16.01
CA LYS A 97 3.11 9.59 -16.62
C LYS A 97 1.87 9.88 -15.77
N LEU A 98 2.02 9.89 -14.45
CA LEU A 98 0.94 10.27 -13.53
C LEU A 98 0.58 11.76 -13.61
N LYS A 99 1.47 12.61 -14.11
CA LYS A 99 1.21 14.02 -14.39
C LYS A 99 0.48 14.18 -15.71
N ASP A 100 0.91 13.45 -16.74
CA ASP A 100 0.32 13.47 -18.09
C ASP A 100 -1.11 12.92 -18.15
N GLU A 101 -1.46 11.91 -17.33
CA GLU A 101 -2.85 11.42 -17.19
C GLU A 101 -3.72 12.46 -16.48
N VAL A 102 -3.21 13.08 -15.42
CA VAL A 102 -3.93 14.09 -14.63
C VAL A 102 -4.19 15.36 -15.45
N ASP A 103 -3.24 15.82 -16.27
CA ASP A 103 -3.41 16.98 -17.16
C ASP A 103 -4.41 16.72 -18.29
N ARG A 104 -4.44 15.50 -18.86
CA ARG A 104 -5.44 15.12 -19.88
C ARG A 104 -6.85 15.08 -19.31
N ASP A 105 -7.02 14.51 -18.13
CA ASP A 105 -8.33 14.40 -17.51
C ASP A 105 -8.86 15.77 -17.06
N ALA A 106 -7.97 16.66 -16.59
CA ALA A 106 -8.32 18.05 -16.30
C ALA A 106 -8.76 18.83 -17.57
N GLN A 107 -8.06 18.66 -18.69
CA GLN A 107 -8.46 19.24 -19.98
C GLN A 107 -9.80 18.70 -20.48
N ILE A 108 -10.07 17.40 -20.30
CA ILE A 108 -11.35 16.79 -20.69
C ILE A 108 -12.50 17.33 -19.84
N GLU A 109 -12.28 17.55 -18.55
CA GLU A 109 -13.31 18.11 -17.66
C GLU A 109 -13.60 19.58 -17.96
N GLU A 110 -12.57 20.36 -18.34
CA GLU A 110 -12.74 21.76 -18.77
C GLU A 110 -13.49 21.85 -20.11
N LEU A 111 -13.14 21.00 -21.08
CA LEU A 111 -13.85 20.90 -22.36
C LEU A 111 -15.33 20.53 -22.20
N LYS A 112 -15.66 19.68 -21.22
CA LYS A 112 -17.05 19.31 -20.90
C LYS A 112 -17.84 20.43 -20.22
N LYS A 113 -17.18 21.40 -19.58
CA LYS A 113 -17.84 22.57 -18.99
C LYS A 113 -18.11 23.67 -20.01
N MET A 114 -17.46 23.62 -21.17
CA MET A 114 -17.63 24.57 -22.27
C MET A 114 -18.63 24.10 -23.35
N ALA A 115 -19.05 22.82 -23.32
CA ALA A 115 -20.05 22.24 -24.22
C ALA A 115 -21.41 22.13 -23.51
#